data_AF-A0A9N9BHG7-F1
#
_entry.id   AF-A0A9N9BHG7-F1
#
_cell.length_a   1.000
_cell.length_b   1.000
_cell.length_c   1.000
_cell.angle_alpha   90.00
_cell.angle_beta   90.00
_cell.angle_gamma   90.00
#
_symmetry.space_group_name_H-M   'P 1'
#
loop_
_entity.id
_entity.type
_entity.pdbx_description
1 polymer ?
#
loop_
_entity_poly.entity_id
_entity_poly.type
_entity_poly.pdbx_seq_one_letter_code
_entity_poly.pdbx_strand_id
1 'polypeptide(L)'
;MALTLYKPFIIQKMLKEKIAFTVKEAEQLFYQEDPVIFPLLNKIVQGHPVLANRAPSLHRLSIQGFYPQLTLGNSIELHPLITTALNADFDGDQIAIHLPMTAKSREEVKERILSPHHIIDPKNGYLIDVPSQDMILGIYYLTRESKISLHDLIVIPAILVGRNFSTAQNQFLFTTLGKLIFNQILPASFPGYVSDLKEYNEESSGIRITPRPEMVEFLDQLKKVSFDYATRSGISISPFELEAIISDKEKVLAKAEKEAKKIADHFAQGFYSEEERKQKKIA
;
A
#
# COMPACT_ATOMS: atom_id res chain seq x y z
N MET A 1 -0.56 -26.07 -1.06
CA MET A 1 0.79 -25.51 -1.33
C MET A 1 1.78 -25.73 -0.17
N ALA A 2 1.53 -25.22 1.04
CA ALA A 2 2.48 -25.30 2.16
C ALA A 2 2.89 -26.74 2.52
N LEU A 3 1.94 -27.69 2.55
CA LEU A 3 2.23 -29.11 2.80
C LEU A 3 3.32 -29.65 1.86
N THR A 4 3.20 -29.37 0.56
CA THR A 4 4.15 -29.82 -0.46
C THR A 4 5.53 -29.18 -0.27
N LEU A 5 5.60 -27.86 -0.05
CA LEU A 5 6.86 -27.14 0.14
C LEU A 5 7.60 -27.60 1.40
N TYR A 6 6.87 -27.81 2.50
CA TYR A 6 7.44 -28.16 3.79
C TYR A 6 7.55 -29.67 4.04
N LYS A 7 7.16 -30.53 3.07
CA LYS A 7 7.21 -32.01 3.17
C LYS A 7 8.46 -32.55 3.88
N PRO A 8 9.71 -32.20 3.47
CA PRO A 8 10.91 -32.76 4.11
C PRO A 8 11.01 -32.38 5.60
N PHE A 9 10.59 -31.17 5.97
CA PHE A 9 10.62 -30.70 7.36
C PHE A 9 9.54 -31.36 8.21
N ILE A 10 8.37 -31.62 7.63
CA ILE A 10 7.27 -32.33 8.30
C ILE A 10 7.72 -33.76 8.62
N ILE A 11 8.24 -34.49 7.62
CA ILE A 11 8.73 -35.86 7.80
C ILE A 11 9.82 -35.91 8.87
N GLN A 12 10.80 -35.01 8.80
CA GLN A 12 11.88 -34.94 9.79
C GLN A 12 11.32 -34.71 11.21
N LYS A 13 10.31 -33.85 11.35
CA LYS A 13 9.72 -33.53 12.65
C LYS A 13 8.87 -34.68 13.20
N MET A 14 8.15 -35.40 12.35
CA MET A 14 7.39 -36.61 12.74
C MET A 14 8.30 -37.70 13.30
N LEU A 15 9.47 -37.93 12.68
CA LEU A 15 10.46 -38.87 13.18
C LEU A 15 11.05 -38.41 14.53
N LYS A 16 11.33 -37.12 14.66
CA LYS A 16 11.90 -36.53 15.89
C LYS A 16 10.92 -36.58 17.07
N GLU A 17 9.63 -36.34 16.81
CA GLU A 17 8.57 -36.38 17.82
C GLU A 17 8.01 -37.80 18.04
N LYS A 18 8.58 -38.83 17.39
CA LYS A 18 8.16 -40.25 17.45
C LYS A 18 6.70 -40.49 17.08
N ILE A 19 6.17 -39.65 16.18
CA ILE A 19 4.83 -39.80 15.59
C ILE A 19 4.86 -40.89 14.51
N ALA A 20 5.98 -41.00 13.80
CA ALA A 20 6.30 -42.10 12.90
C ALA A 20 7.68 -42.66 13.27
N PHE A 21 7.87 -43.96 13.07
CA PHE A 21 9.13 -44.65 13.35
C PHE A 21 10.01 -44.78 12.10
N THR A 22 9.41 -44.71 10.91
CA THR A 22 10.12 -44.82 9.64
C THR A 22 9.74 -43.71 8.66
N VAL A 23 10.64 -43.39 7.72
CA VAL A 23 10.37 -42.41 6.65
C VAL A 23 9.16 -42.84 5.83
N LYS A 24 9.02 -44.13 5.53
CA LYS A 24 7.92 -44.68 4.73
C LYS A 24 6.57 -44.50 5.41
N GLU A 25 6.51 -44.72 6.72
CA GLU A 25 5.31 -44.48 7.53
C GLU A 25 4.95 -42.99 7.58
N ALA A 26 5.95 -42.12 7.79
CA ALA A 26 5.73 -40.66 7.76
C ALA A 26 5.24 -40.18 6.39
N GLU A 27 5.77 -40.72 5.29
CA GLU A 27 5.27 -40.43 3.94
C GLU A 27 3.84 -40.91 3.74
N GLN A 28 3.50 -42.10 4.24
CA GLN A 28 2.14 -42.63 4.14
C GLN A 28 1.14 -41.72 4.85
N LEU A 29 1.44 -41.32 6.10
CA LEU A 29 0.62 -40.36 6.85
C LEU A 29 0.51 -39.02 6.11
N PHE A 30 1.60 -38.57 5.49
CA PHE A 30 1.61 -37.34 4.68
C PHE A 30 0.66 -37.42 3.48
N TYR A 31 0.70 -38.51 2.70
CA TYR A 31 -0.19 -38.69 1.54
C TYR A 31 -1.65 -38.92 1.93
N GLN A 32 -1.90 -39.43 3.14
CA GLN A 32 -3.24 -39.58 3.70
C GLN A 32 -3.79 -38.28 4.29
N GLU A 33 -2.99 -37.20 4.31
CA GLU A 33 -3.34 -35.90 4.92
C GLU A 33 -3.84 -36.04 6.37
N ASP A 34 -3.17 -36.91 7.15
CA ASP A 34 -3.55 -37.19 8.53
C ASP A 34 -3.64 -35.90 9.38
N PRO A 35 -4.70 -35.73 10.20
CA PRO A 35 -4.90 -34.54 11.03
C PRO A 35 -3.71 -34.16 11.93
N VAL A 36 -2.87 -35.12 12.31
CA VAL A 36 -1.68 -34.90 13.14
C VAL A 36 -0.64 -34.01 12.45
N ILE A 37 -0.69 -33.89 11.12
CA ILE A 37 0.26 -33.08 10.33
C ILE A 37 0.02 -31.58 10.50
N PHE A 38 -1.24 -31.13 10.57
CA PHE A 38 -1.54 -29.70 10.58
C PHE A 38 -0.95 -28.96 11.80
N PRO A 39 -1.03 -29.48 13.04
CA PRO A 39 -0.33 -28.89 14.18
C PRO A 39 1.20 -28.85 14.01
N LEU A 40 1.79 -29.88 13.40
CA LEU A 40 3.23 -29.91 13.12
C LEU A 40 3.63 -28.87 12.09
N LEU A 41 2.87 -28.78 10.99
CA LEU A 41 3.06 -27.80 9.94
C LEU A 41 3.01 -26.39 10.54
N ASN A 42 2.01 -26.07 11.36
CA ASN A 42 1.89 -24.76 11.98
C ASN A 42 3.12 -24.41 12.84
N LYS A 43 3.63 -25.36 13.64
CA LYS A 43 4.86 -25.18 14.42
C LYS A 43 6.11 -24.97 13.55
N ILE A 44 6.18 -25.59 12.37
CA ILE A 44 7.32 -25.44 11.45
C ILE A 44 7.29 -24.07 10.76
N VAL A 45 6.11 -23.68 10.27
CA VAL A 45 5.85 -22.45 9.50
C VAL A 45 6.14 -21.20 10.33
N GLN A 46 5.74 -21.15 11.61
CA GLN A 46 5.93 -19.98 12.50
C GLN A 46 7.38 -19.46 12.58
N GLY A 47 8.38 -20.36 12.50
CA GLY A 47 9.79 -19.99 12.61
C GLY A 47 10.54 -19.91 11.28
N HIS A 48 9.87 -20.15 10.15
CA HIS A 48 10.51 -20.40 8.87
C HIS A 48 9.95 -19.48 7.78
N PRO A 49 10.63 -18.36 7.47
CA PRO A 49 10.16 -17.42 6.47
C PRO A 49 10.26 -18.01 5.06
N VAL A 50 9.44 -17.50 4.16
CA VAL A 50 9.44 -17.78 2.71
C VAL A 50 9.79 -16.53 1.94
N LEU A 51 10.27 -16.70 0.71
CA LEU A 51 10.45 -15.61 -0.24
C LEU A 51 9.29 -15.59 -1.22
N ALA A 52 8.69 -14.43 -1.42
CA ALA A 52 7.73 -14.18 -2.49
C ALA A 52 8.41 -13.36 -3.59
N ASN A 53 8.20 -13.77 -4.85
CA ASN A 53 8.74 -13.11 -6.03
C ASN A 53 7.65 -12.96 -7.09
N ARG A 54 7.53 -11.77 -7.68
CA ARG A 54 6.71 -11.53 -8.87
C ARG A 54 7.61 -11.24 -10.07
N ALA A 55 7.36 -11.94 -11.17
CA ALA A 55 8.04 -11.67 -12.43
C ALA A 55 7.32 -10.55 -13.21
N PRO A 56 8.04 -9.66 -13.93
CA PRO A 56 9.49 -9.56 -14.03
C PRO A 56 10.13 -8.89 -12.80
N SER A 57 11.26 -9.43 -12.32
CA SER A 57 11.99 -8.87 -11.18
C SER A 57 12.86 -7.69 -11.62
N LEU A 58 12.34 -6.47 -11.53
CA LEU A 58 13.02 -5.25 -11.99
C LEU A 58 14.03 -4.71 -10.99
N HIS A 59 13.80 -4.94 -9.70
CA HIS A 59 14.64 -4.45 -8.62
C HIS A 59 14.62 -5.41 -7.44
N ARG A 60 15.53 -5.20 -6.48
CA ARG A 60 15.66 -6.10 -5.31
C ARG A 60 14.36 -6.26 -4.52
N LEU A 61 13.50 -5.23 -4.48
CA LEU A 61 12.23 -5.25 -3.75
C LEU A 61 11.14 -6.10 -4.42
N SER A 62 11.37 -6.58 -5.65
CA SER A 62 10.49 -7.55 -6.33
C SER A 62 10.57 -8.95 -5.68
N ILE A 63 11.54 -9.17 -4.79
CA ILE A 63 11.68 -10.37 -3.97
C ILE A 63 11.71 -9.95 -2.50
N GLN A 64 10.76 -10.42 -1.69
CA GLN A 64 10.71 -10.10 -0.27
C GLN A 64 10.41 -11.32 0.59
N GLY A 65 10.91 -11.27 1.83
CA GLY A 65 10.73 -12.31 2.84
C GLY A 65 9.48 -12.08 3.68
N PHE A 66 8.71 -13.14 3.90
CA PHE A 66 7.49 -13.12 4.70
C PHE A 66 7.45 -14.30 5.66
N TYR A 67 6.81 -14.10 6.82
CA TYR A 67 6.39 -15.21 7.66
C TYR A 67 5.05 -15.72 7.15
N PRO A 68 4.97 -16.98 6.69
CA PRO A 68 3.74 -17.50 6.14
C PRO A 68 2.68 -17.66 7.24
N GLN A 69 1.45 -17.27 6.92
CA GLN A 69 0.26 -17.60 7.69
C GLN A 69 -0.54 -18.64 6.91
N LEU A 70 -0.92 -19.73 7.57
CA LEU A 70 -1.68 -20.80 6.94
C LEU A 70 -3.13 -20.36 6.79
N THR A 71 -3.60 -20.28 5.55
CA THR A 71 -4.99 -19.98 5.21
C THR A 71 -5.62 -21.16 4.47
N LEU A 72 -6.95 -21.20 4.47
CA LEU A 72 -7.71 -22.17 3.69
C LEU A 72 -7.90 -21.62 2.27
N GLY A 73 -7.46 -22.37 1.26
CA GLY A 73 -7.62 -21.98 -0.13
C GLY A 73 -6.38 -22.22 -0.97
N ASN A 74 -6.48 -21.85 -2.25
CA ASN A 74 -5.43 -22.02 -3.26
C ASN A 74 -4.80 -20.68 -3.69
N SER A 75 -5.23 -19.57 -3.08
CA SER A 75 -4.73 -18.23 -3.38
C SER A 75 -3.69 -17.79 -2.35
N ILE A 76 -2.72 -16.98 -2.78
CA ILE A 76 -1.75 -16.36 -1.88
C ILE A 76 -2.34 -15.02 -1.43
N GLU A 77 -2.45 -14.83 -0.13
CA GLU A 77 -2.82 -13.54 0.44
C GLU A 77 -1.57 -12.68 0.59
N LEU A 78 -1.62 -11.47 0.04
CA LEU A 78 -0.52 -10.54 0.01
C LEU A 78 -0.89 -9.27 0.79
N HIS A 79 0.08 -8.70 1.49
CA HIS A 79 -0.13 -7.44 2.18
C HIS A 79 -0.38 -6.29 1.16
N PRO A 80 -1.36 -5.39 1.38
CA PRO A 80 -1.70 -4.39 0.35
C PRO A 80 -0.62 -3.33 0.13
N LEU A 81 0.18 -2.99 1.15
CA LEU A 81 1.23 -1.96 1.03
C LEU A 81 2.44 -2.40 0.17
N ILE A 82 2.70 -3.70 0.06
CA ILE A 82 3.85 -4.22 -0.70
C ILE A 82 3.55 -4.41 -2.19
N THR A 83 2.29 -4.22 -2.60
CA THR A 83 1.86 -4.35 -4.00
C THR A 83 2.62 -3.40 -4.90
N THR A 84 2.89 -2.18 -4.44
CA THR A 84 3.74 -1.19 -5.11
C THR A 84 5.15 -1.72 -5.35
N ALA A 85 5.76 -2.33 -4.32
CA ALA A 85 7.11 -2.88 -4.41
C ALA A 85 7.19 -4.15 -5.28
N LEU A 86 6.15 -4.99 -5.31
CA LEU A 86 6.10 -6.13 -6.22
C LEU A 86 5.59 -5.77 -7.62
N ASN A 87 5.13 -4.52 -7.80
CA ASN A 87 4.36 -4.06 -8.95
C ASN A 87 3.16 -4.98 -9.24
N ALA A 88 2.57 -5.55 -8.20
CA ALA A 88 1.51 -6.56 -8.28
C ALA A 88 0.12 -5.92 -8.21
N ASP A 89 -0.82 -6.49 -8.95
CA ASP A 89 -2.25 -6.24 -8.78
C ASP A 89 -2.97 -7.56 -8.43
N PHE A 90 -4.31 -7.50 -8.39
CA PHE A 90 -5.15 -8.63 -7.99
C PHE A 90 -6.13 -9.05 -9.09
N ASP A 91 -5.76 -8.90 -10.36
CA ASP A 91 -6.62 -9.25 -11.51
C ASP A 91 -6.36 -10.66 -12.09
N GLY A 92 -5.42 -11.41 -11.51
CA GLY A 92 -5.00 -12.73 -12.00
C GLY A 92 -3.50 -12.98 -11.91
N ASP A 93 -2.75 -11.98 -11.45
CA ASP A 93 -1.32 -12.07 -11.16
C ASP A 93 -0.90 -13.31 -10.34
N GLN A 94 0.25 -13.87 -10.71
CA GLN A 94 0.86 -15.02 -10.03
C GLN A 94 2.14 -14.62 -9.31
N ILE A 95 2.32 -15.17 -8.11
CA ILE A 95 3.50 -14.97 -7.27
C ILE A 95 4.18 -16.30 -7.01
N ALA A 96 5.49 -16.37 -7.25
CA ALA A 96 6.30 -17.52 -6.94
C ALA A 96 6.73 -17.50 -5.48
N ILE A 97 6.60 -18.64 -4.79
CA ILE A 97 7.03 -18.82 -3.40
C ILE A 97 8.26 -19.73 -3.37
N HIS A 98 9.34 -19.26 -2.75
CA HIS A 98 10.57 -20.02 -2.56
C HIS A 98 10.81 -20.29 -1.08
N LEU A 99 11.16 -21.54 -0.73
CA LEU A 99 11.43 -21.96 0.63
C LEU A 99 12.95 -22.04 0.88
N PRO A 100 13.52 -21.21 1.78
CA PRO A 100 14.94 -21.28 2.13
C PRO A 100 15.26 -22.56 2.91
N MET A 101 16.13 -23.42 2.39
CA MET A 101 16.36 -24.75 2.96
C MET A 101 17.40 -24.78 4.09
N THR A 102 18.50 -24.03 3.95
CA THR A 102 19.62 -24.09 4.91
C THR A 102 19.38 -23.15 6.09
N ALA A 103 20.02 -23.40 7.24
CA ALA A 103 19.98 -22.48 8.39
C ALA A 103 20.47 -21.08 8.00
N LYS A 104 21.61 -20.99 7.32
CA LYS A 104 22.19 -19.72 6.82
C LYS A 104 21.21 -18.96 5.91
N SER A 105 20.56 -19.65 4.97
CA SER A 105 19.58 -18.99 4.09
C SER A 105 18.37 -18.46 4.85
N ARG A 106 17.92 -19.17 5.90
CA ARG A 106 16.81 -18.72 6.74
C ARG A 106 17.21 -17.51 7.59
N GLU A 107 18.42 -17.50 8.13
CA GLU A 107 18.97 -16.35 8.85
C GLU A 107 19.12 -15.13 7.94
N GLU A 108 19.65 -15.31 6.72
CA GLU A 108 19.76 -14.23 5.74
C GLU A 108 18.40 -13.62 5.39
N VAL A 109 17.37 -14.46 5.19
CA VAL A 109 16.02 -13.96 4.94
C VAL A 109 15.52 -13.15 6.13
N LYS A 110 15.72 -13.63 7.35
CA LYS A 110 15.29 -12.95 8.59
C LYS A 110 15.98 -11.61 8.81
N GLU A 111 17.28 -11.54 8.56
CA GLU A 111 18.07 -10.35 8.86
C GLU A 111 18.02 -9.30 7.75
N ARG A 112 17.85 -9.72 6.50
CA ARG A 112 18.07 -8.83 5.34
C ARG A 112 16.89 -8.74 4.40
N ILE A 113 16.11 -9.81 4.23
CA ILE A 113 15.15 -9.90 3.12
C ILE A 113 13.70 -9.68 3.57
N LEU A 114 13.42 -9.79 4.88
CA LEU A 114 12.10 -9.55 5.44
C LEU A 114 11.52 -8.19 4.98
N SER A 115 10.24 -8.20 4.60
CA SER A 115 9.51 -7.03 4.13
C SER A 115 9.61 -5.79 5.04
N PRO A 116 9.53 -5.91 6.40
CA PRO A 116 9.79 -4.80 7.31
C PRO A 116 11.14 -4.07 7.15
N HIS A 117 12.16 -4.72 6.58
CA HIS A 117 13.48 -4.10 6.31
C HIS A 117 13.51 -3.33 4.98
N HIS A 118 12.45 -3.44 4.19
CA HIS A 118 12.38 -3.05 2.78
C HIS A 118 11.30 -2.02 2.48
N ILE A 119 10.88 -1.25 3.50
CA ILE A 119 9.88 -0.18 3.36
C ILE A 119 10.40 1.08 2.65
N ILE A 120 11.70 1.12 2.29
CA ILE A 120 12.37 2.26 1.65
C ILE A 120 12.93 1.84 0.29
N ASP A 121 12.69 2.66 -0.73
CA ASP A 121 13.26 2.52 -2.05
C ASP A 121 14.79 2.79 -2.01
N PRO A 122 15.63 1.82 -2.41
CA PRO A 122 17.08 1.99 -2.46
C PRO A 122 17.56 3.13 -3.37
N LYS A 123 16.78 3.51 -4.39
CA LYS A 123 17.19 4.45 -5.42
C LYS A 123 17.21 5.89 -4.91
N ASN A 124 16.17 6.29 -4.18
CA ASN A 124 15.94 7.67 -3.76
C ASN A 124 15.89 7.83 -2.22
N GLY A 125 15.75 6.73 -1.47
CA GLY A 125 15.64 6.77 -0.02
C GLY A 125 14.25 7.14 0.50
N TYR A 126 13.23 7.15 -0.36
CA TYR A 126 11.84 7.42 0.01
C TYR A 126 11.09 6.16 0.39
N LEU A 127 9.98 6.31 1.11
CA LEU A 127 9.09 5.19 1.42
C LEU A 127 8.50 4.64 0.11
N ILE A 128 8.57 3.32 -0.06
CA ILE A 128 7.95 2.62 -1.19
C ILE A 128 6.58 2.03 -0.82
N ASP A 129 6.45 1.58 0.43
CA ASP A 129 5.24 0.98 0.98
C ASP A 129 4.29 2.08 1.45
N VAL A 130 3.81 2.87 0.49
CA VAL A 130 2.90 4.00 0.72
C VAL A 130 1.43 3.60 0.48
N PRO A 131 0.48 4.22 1.18
CA PRO A 131 -0.94 4.04 0.91
C PRO A 131 -1.28 4.28 -0.56
N SER A 132 -2.14 3.44 -1.13
CA SER A 132 -2.62 3.57 -2.51
C SER A 132 -4.14 3.52 -2.57
N GLN A 133 -4.72 4.07 -3.64
CA GLN A 133 -6.15 3.98 -4.02
C GLN A 133 -7.11 4.11 -2.83
N ASP A 134 -7.77 3.03 -2.40
CA ASP A 134 -8.76 2.99 -1.32
C ASP A 134 -8.20 3.51 0.00
N MET A 135 -6.93 3.23 0.32
CA MET A 135 -6.32 3.76 1.54
C MET A 135 -6.21 5.27 1.48
N ILE A 136 -5.83 5.82 0.31
CA ILE A 136 -5.79 7.28 0.10
C ILE A 136 -7.21 7.84 0.19
N LEU A 137 -8.19 7.16 -0.39
CA LEU A 137 -9.60 7.58 -0.35
C LEU A 137 -10.15 7.63 1.08
N GLY A 138 -9.84 6.61 1.89
CA GLY A 138 -10.26 6.54 3.28
C GLY A 138 -9.58 7.57 4.16
N ILE A 139 -8.28 7.80 3.96
CA ILE A 139 -7.56 8.92 4.61
C ILE A 139 -8.19 10.23 4.16
N TYR A 140 -8.42 10.41 2.86
CA TYR A 140 -9.01 11.62 2.31
C TYR A 140 -10.40 11.88 2.89
N TYR A 141 -11.26 10.87 2.97
CA TYR A 141 -12.58 10.96 3.59
C TYR A 141 -12.48 11.27 5.09
N LEU A 142 -11.59 10.59 5.81
CA LEU A 142 -11.29 10.89 7.21
C LEU A 142 -10.82 12.34 7.39
N THR A 143 -10.11 12.88 6.40
CA THR A 143 -9.63 14.26 6.40
C THR A 143 -10.52 15.20 5.56
N ARG A 144 -11.79 14.86 5.29
CA ARG A 144 -12.72 15.72 4.52
C ARG A 144 -13.94 16.11 5.36
N GLU A 145 -14.45 17.32 5.18
CA GLU A 145 -15.38 18.01 6.09
C GLU A 145 -16.85 17.51 6.05
N SER A 146 -17.53 17.41 7.22
CA SER A 146 -18.89 18.02 7.46
C SER A 146 -19.57 17.80 8.85
N LYS A 147 -20.34 18.83 9.26
CA LYS A 147 -21.36 19.06 10.33
C LYS A 147 -20.96 19.50 11.78
N ILE A 148 -20.09 18.82 12.50
CA ILE A 148 -19.07 19.45 13.39
C ILE A 148 -17.80 18.78 12.87
N SER A 149 -17.02 19.56 12.15
CA SER A 149 -16.04 19.05 11.22
C SER A 149 -14.81 18.54 11.97
N LEU A 150 -14.19 17.47 11.46
CA LEU A 150 -12.81 17.14 11.81
C LEU A 150 -11.82 18.28 11.46
N HIS A 151 -12.29 19.37 10.82
CA HIS A 151 -11.62 20.63 10.51
C HIS A 151 -12.08 21.83 11.34
N ASP A 152 -13.04 21.64 12.27
CA ASP A 152 -13.42 22.71 13.18
C ASP A 152 -12.22 23.08 14.05
N LEU A 153 -11.97 24.38 14.14
CA LEU A 153 -10.83 24.92 14.87
C LEU A 153 -11.05 24.64 16.36
N ILE A 154 -10.38 23.61 16.85
CA ILE A 154 -10.31 23.29 18.27
C ILE A 154 -9.03 23.89 18.84
N VAL A 155 -9.16 24.50 20.01
CA VAL A 155 -8.05 25.06 20.75
C VAL A 155 -7.76 24.12 21.91
N ILE A 156 -6.60 23.50 21.87
CA ILE A 156 -6.17 22.57 22.92
C ILE A 156 -4.81 23.01 23.49
N PRO A 157 -4.57 22.82 24.81
CA PRO A 157 -3.25 23.03 25.39
C PRO A 157 -2.21 22.13 24.71
N ALA A 158 -1.12 22.73 24.21
CA ALA A 158 -0.09 22.02 23.45
C ALA A 158 0.58 20.88 24.24
N ILE A 159 0.58 20.97 25.58
CA ILE A 159 1.13 19.96 26.50
C ILE A 159 0.45 18.59 26.34
N LEU A 160 -0.84 18.55 25.96
CA LEU A 160 -1.62 17.32 25.86
C LEU A 160 -1.23 16.45 24.65
N VAL A 161 -0.53 17.01 23.66
CA VAL A 161 -0.18 16.32 22.40
C VAL A 161 1.29 15.83 22.42
N GLY A 162 2.11 16.32 23.36
CA GLY A 162 3.41 15.73 23.67
C GLY A 162 4.49 15.82 22.58
N ARG A 163 4.40 16.78 21.65
CA ARG A 163 5.38 16.99 20.55
C ARG A 163 5.94 18.40 20.55
N ASN A 164 7.01 18.64 19.79
CA ASN A 164 7.54 19.98 19.56
C ASN A 164 6.69 20.68 18.47
N PHE A 165 6.13 21.85 18.78
CA PHE A 165 5.27 22.60 17.88
C PHE A 165 5.94 23.91 17.47
N SER A 166 6.22 24.07 16.17
CA SER A 166 6.62 25.36 15.58
C SER A 166 5.43 26.33 15.42
N THR A 167 4.21 25.78 15.37
CA THR A 167 2.96 26.51 15.08
C THR A 167 2.15 26.91 16.34
N ALA A 168 2.62 26.57 17.54
CA ALA A 168 1.90 26.88 18.78
C ALA A 168 2.08 28.36 19.17
N GLN A 169 0.97 29.09 19.35
CA GLN A 169 0.97 30.45 19.88
C GLN A 169 0.50 30.42 21.34
N ASN A 170 1.29 30.98 22.27
CA ASN A 170 0.95 31.08 23.70
C ASN A 170 0.48 29.77 24.35
N GLN A 171 1.18 28.65 24.13
CA GLN A 171 0.89 27.32 24.74
C GLN A 171 -0.42 26.65 24.27
N PHE A 172 -1.15 27.25 23.33
CA PHE A 172 -2.33 26.64 22.71
C PHE A 172 -2.03 26.25 21.26
N LEU A 173 -2.51 25.07 20.88
CA LEU A 173 -2.43 24.56 19.52
C LEU A 173 -3.79 24.76 18.86
N PHE A 174 -3.80 25.58 17.80
CA PHE A 174 -4.94 25.71 16.91
C PHE A 174 -4.91 24.56 15.93
N THR A 175 -5.84 23.63 16.09
CA THR A 175 -5.85 22.45 15.24
C THR A 175 -7.24 21.92 15.03
N THR A 176 -7.34 20.79 14.38
CA THR A 176 -8.60 20.17 14.04
C THR A 176 -8.62 18.73 14.55
N LEU A 177 -9.80 18.22 14.88
CA LEU A 177 -9.95 16.90 15.50
C LEU A 177 -9.37 15.77 14.62
N GLY A 178 -9.47 15.89 13.29
CA GLY A 178 -8.86 14.93 12.35
C GLY A 178 -7.33 14.96 12.36
N LYS A 179 -6.74 16.16 12.37
CA LYS A 179 -5.27 16.30 12.48
C LYS A 179 -4.77 15.77 13.83
N LEU A 180 -5.55 15.91 14.89
CA LEU A 180 -5.21 15.37 16.21
C LEU A 180 -5.19 13.84 16.23
N ILE A 181 -6.21 13.19 15.68
CA ILE A 181 -6.28 11.73 15.55
C ILE A 181 -5.12 11.22 14.67
N PHE A 182 -4.86 11.89 13.54
CA PHE A 182 -3.76 11.53 12.66
C PHE A 182 -2.39 11.66 13.35
N ASN A 183 -2.13 12.78 14.03
CA ASN A 183 -0.86 13.00 14.72
C ASN A 183 -0.68 12.13 15.96
N GLN A 184 -1.75 11.57 16.53
CA GLN A 184 -1.66 10.53 17.58
C GLN A 184 -1.14 9.20 17.05
N ILE A 185 -1.43 8.88 15.78
CA ILE A 185 -0.98 7.64 15.14
C ILE A 185 0.50 7.72 14.74
N LEU A 186 1.02 8.92 14.47
CA LEU A 186 2.42 9.12 14.10
C LEU A 186 3.38 8.60 15.22
N PRO A 187 4.59 8.11 14.89
CA PRO A 187 5.60 7.77 15.89
C PRO A 187 6.04 8.97 16.74
N ALA A 188 6.40 8.74 18.00
CA ALA A 188 6.95 9.79 18.89
C ALA A 188 8.27 10.39 18.36
N SER A 189 8.97 9.65 17.51
CA SER A 189 10.21 10.07 16.85
C SER A 189 10.00 10.97 15.62
N PHE A 190 8.76 11.17 15.17
CA PHE A 190 8.44 12.02 14.02
C PHE A 190 8.59 13.51 14.41
N PRO A 191 9.35 14.30 13.64
CA PRO A 191 9.53 15.71 13.97
C PRO A 191 8.24 16.49 13.65
N GLY A 192 7.61 17.03 14.69
CA GLY A 192 6.57 18.04 14.54
C GLY A 192 5.14 17.53 14.39
N TYR A 193 4.30 18.43 13.89
CA TYR A 193 2.86 18.28 13.74
C TYR A 193 2.50 18.42 12.26
N VAL A 194 1.90 17.40 11.66
CA VAL A 194 1.54 17.43 10.24
C VAL A 194 0.30 18.32 10.06
N SER A 195 0.50 19.47 9.40
CA SER A 195 -0.54 20.45 9.11
C SER A 195 -1.27 20.20 7.80
N ASP A 196 -0.57 19.82 6.73
CA ASP A 196 -1.17 19.54 5.42
C ASP A 196 -0.68 18.21 4.80
N LEU A 197 -1.56 17.51 4.08
CA LEU A 197 -1.22 16.22 3.44
C LEU A 197 -0.24 16.35 2.25
N LYS A 198 -0.16 17.54 1.64
CA LYS A 198 0.90 17.83 0.65
C LYS A 198 2.28 17.82 1.30
N GLU A 199 2.37 18.32 2.54
CA GLU A 199 3.58 18.24 3.35
C GLU A 199 3.88 16.79 3.74
N TYR A 200 2.91 15.89 3.88
CA TYR A 200 3.22 14.48 4.15
C TYR A 200 3.99 13.81 2.98
N ASN A 201 3.64 14.10 1.73
CA ASN A 201 4.36 13.60 0.55
C ASN A 201 5.69 14.33 0.30
N GLU A 202 5.82 15.60 0.70
CA GLU A 202 7.04 16.39 0.52
C GLU A 202 8.02 16.32 1.72
N GLU A 203 7.57 16.17 2.96
CA GLU A 203 8.42 16.01 4.16
C GLU A 203 8.93 14.58 4.33
N SER A 204 8.19 13.58 3.82
CA SER A 204 8.75 12.24 3.61
C SER A 204 9.88 12.23 2.56
N SER A 205 10.00 13.29 1.76
CA SER A 205 11.06 13.45 0.75
C SER A 205 12.38 14.06 1.28
N GLY A 206 12.42 14.47 2.56
CA GLY A 206 13.60 15.06 3.19
C GLY A 206 14.11 14.33 4.43
N ILE A 207 13.29 13.50 5.06
CA ILE A 207 13.69 12.73 6.25
C ILE A 207 14.32 11.43 5.77
N ARG A 208 15.61 11.25 6.03
CA ARG A 208 16.25 9.92 6.00
C ARG A 208 15.60 9.06 7.09
N ILE A 209 14.43 8.51 6.79
CA ILE A 209 13.72 7.61 7.69
C ILE A 209 14.60 6.38 7.80
N THR A 210 15.09 6.10 9.00
CA THR A 210 15.72 4.79 9.25
C THR A 210 14.57 3.80 9.40
N PRO A 211 14.59 2.61 8.77
CA PRO A 211 13.59 1.59 9.02
C PRO A 211 13.57 1.26 10.51
N ARG A 212 12.60 1.81 11.23
CA ARG A 212 12.39 1.59 12.66
C ARG A 212 11.16 0.70 12.81
N PRO A 213 11.14 -0.22 13.78
CA PRO A 213 9.95 -1.01 14.09
C PRO A 213 8.68 -0.15 14.23
N GLU A 214 8.82 1.07 14.78
CA GLU A 214 7.77 2.08 14.91
C GLU A 214 7.11 2.45 13.57
N MET A 215 7.88 2.55 12.48
CA MET A 215 7.33 2.90 11.16
C MET A 215 6.53 1.76 10.55
N VAL A 216 6.93 0.52 10.79
CA VAL A 216 6.19 -0.66 10.31
C VAL A 216 4.85 -0.75 11.04
N GLU A 217 4.85 -0.54 12.35
CA GLU A 217 3.63 -0.49 13.15
C GLU A 217 2.71 0.66 12.72
N PHE A 218 3.28 1.84 12.47
CA PHE A 218 2.55 2.98 11.93
C PHE A 218 1.86 2.67 10.59
N LEU A 219 2.58 2.07 9.64
CA LEU A 219 2.04 1.70 8.33
C LEU A 219 0.90 0.69 8.45
N ASP A 220 1.01 -0.27 9.38
CA ASP A 220 -0.05 -1.23 9.66
C ASP A 220 -1.30 -0.59 10.27
N GLN A 221 -1.13 0.36 11.19
CA GLN A 221 -2.24 1.12 11.76
C GLN A 221 -2.89 2.02 10.71
N LEU A 222 -2.09 2.69 9.88
CA LEU A 222 -2.56 3.54 8.79
C LEU A 222 -3.40 2.73 7.79
N LYS A 223 -2.93 1.54 7.40
CA LYS A 223 -3.71 0.58 6.60
C LYS A 223 -5.07 0.28 7.22
N LYS A 224 -5.12 -0.06 8.51
CA LYS A 224 -6.37 -0.42 9.17
C LYS A 224 -7.37 0.73 9.20
N VAL A 225 -6.92 1.91 9.62
CA VAL A 225 -7.77 3.12 9.69
C VAL A 225 -8.24 3.50 8.31
N SER A 226 -7.35 3.53 7.34
CA SER A 226 -7.68 3.94 5.98
C SER A 226 -8.74 3.04 5.33
N PHE A 227 -8.63 1.71 5.40
CA PHE A 227 -9.65 0.83 4.85
C PHE A 227 -11.01 0.92 5.58
N ASP A 228 -11.02 1.12 6.91
CA ASP A 228 -12.26 1.32 7.67
C ASP A 228 -12.98 2.59 7.21
N TYR A 229 -12.27 3.71 7.11
CA TYR A 229 -12.86 4.97 6.64
C TYR A 229 -13.17 4.98 5.14
N ALA A 230 -12.42 4.24 4.31
CA ALA A 230 -12.78 4.04 2.91
C ALA A 230 -14.13 3.33 2.78
N THR A 231 -14.36 2.30 3.60
CA THR A 231 -15.65 1.58 3.62
C THR A 231 -16.78 2.47 4.13
N ARG A 232 -16.54 3.23 5.21
CA ARG A 232 -17.54 4.15 5.79
C ARG A 232 -17.85 5.35 4.93
N SER A 233 -16.94 5.72 4.02
CA SER A 233 -17.14 6.85 3.11
C SER A 233 -18.37 6.68 2.24
N GLY A 234 -18.80 5.43 1.99
CA GLY A 234 -19.93 5.13 1.11
C GLY A 234 -19.72 5.62 -0.31
N ILE A 235 -18.46 5.89 -0.71
CA ILE A 235 -18.14 6.38 -2.04
C ILE A 235 -18.49 5.29 -3.04
N SER A 236 -19.33 5.68 -4.00
CA SER A 236 -19.79 4.85 -5.10
C SER A 236 -19.77 5.71 -6.37
N ILE A 237 -20.03 5.09 -7.51
CA ILE A 237 -20.07 5.79 -8.79
C ILE A 237 -21.45 5.53 -9.38
N SER A 238 -22.18 6.62 -9.65
CA SER A 238 -23.48 6.55 -10.31
C SER A 238 -23.47 7.30 -11.64
N PRO A 239 -24.14 6.78 -12.70
CA PRO A 239 -24.29 7.52 -13.96
C PRO A 239 -24.90 8.92 -13.77
N PHE A 240 -25.73 9.12 -12.74
CA PHE A 240 -26.37 10.41 -12.45
C PHE A 240 -25.39 11.48 -11.93
N GLU A 241 -24.24 11.10 -11.38
CA GLU A 241 -23.23 12.05 -10.89
C GLU A 241 -22.43 12.69 -12.04
N LEU A 242 -22.37 12.02 -13.20
CA LEU A 242 -21.65 12.51 -14.38
C LEU A 242 -22.32 13.73 -15.02
N GLU A 243 -23.64 13.84 -14.90
CA GLU A 243 -24.41 14.92 -15.53
C GLU A 243 -24.06 16.29 -14.93
N ALA A 244 -23.80 16.35 -13.62
CA ALA A 244 -23.38 17.57 -12.93
C ALA A 244 -21.98 18.07 -13.37
N ILE A 245 -21.13 17.18 -13.90
CA ILE A 245 -19.76 17.50 -14.33
C ILE A 245 -19.74 18.08 -15.76
N ILE A 246 -20.75 17.77 -16.58
CA ILE A 246 -20.77 18.03 -18.04
C ILE A 246 -21.75 19.17 -18.40
N SER A 247 -22.06 20.07 -17.47
CA SER A 247 -23.10 21.09 -17.63
C SER A 247 -22.87 22.10 -18.76
N ASP A 248 -21.61 22.40 -19.12
CA ASP A 248 -21.26 23.42 -20.12
C ASP A 248 -20.75 22.87 -21.45
N LYS A 249 -20.89 21.56 -21.69
CA LYS A 249 -20.36 20.89 -22.89
C LYS A 249 -20.81 21.55 -24.20
N GLU A 250 -22.10 21.85 -24.35
CA GLU A 250 -22.63 22.44 -25.57
C GLU A 250 -22.06 23.84 -25.86
N LYS A 251 -21.86 24.66 -24.81
CA LYS A 251 -21.28 26.00 -24.97
C LYS A 251 -19.81 25.92 -25.40
N VAL A 252 -19.05 25.01 -24.80
CA VAL A 252 -17.64 24.78 -25.15
C VAL A 252 -17.51 24.30 -26.59
N LEU A 253 -18.35 23.33 -27.01
CA LEU A 253 -18.38 22.83 -28.38
C LEU A 253 -18.75 23.91 -29.38
N ALA A 254 -19.81 24.69 -29.12
CA ALA A 254 -20.23 25.78 -30.01
C ALA A 254 -19.14 26.85 -30.20
N LYS A 255 -18.38 27.17 -29.13
CA LYS A 255 -17.24 28.10 -29.23
C LYS A 255 -16.13 27.52 -30.12
N ALA A 256 -15.75 26.26 -29.89
CA ALA A 256 -14.73 25.58 -30.67
C ALA A 256 -15.12 25.42 -32.15
N GLU A 257 -16.37 25.07 -32.44
CA GLU A 257 -16.88 24.97 -33.82
C GLU A 257 -16.85 26.33 -34.54
N LYS A 258 -17.17 27.43 -33.84
CA LYS A 258 -17.10 28.78 -34.42
C LYS A 258 -15.67 29.18 -34.74
N GLU A 259 -14.70 28.84 -33.90
CA GLU A 259 -13.27 29.09 -34.14
C GLU A 259 -12.74 28.21 -35.28
N ALA A 260 -13.10 26.92 -35.31
CA ALA A 260 -12.77 26.01 -36.40
C ALA A 260 -13.34 26.49 -37.74
N LYS A 261 -14.56 27.03 -37.76
CA LYS A 261 -15.18 27.59 -38.96
C LYS A 261 -14.42 28.81 -39.47
N LYS A 262 -14.01 29.74 -38.59
CA LYS A 262 -13.17 30.90 -38.98
C LYS A 262 -11.85 30.46 -39.63
N ILE A 263 -11.21 29.42 -39.06
CA ILE A 263 -9.96 28.88 -39.62
C ILE A 263 -10.20 28.25 -40.99
N ALA A 264 -11.32 27.53 -41.16
CA ALA A 264 -11.70 26.96 -42.45
C ALA A 264 -12.01 28.04 -43.50
N ASP A 265 -12.70 29.12 -43.11
CA ASP A 265 -13.02 30.24 -43.99
C ASP A 265 -11.75 30.99 -44.43
N HIS A 266 -10.82 31.25 -43.50
CA HIS A 266 -9.53 31.87 -43.81
C HIS A 266 -8.66 30.98 -44.72
N PHE A 267 -8.70 29.65 -44.53
CA PHE A 267 -8.04 28.71 -45.42
C PHE A 267 -8.66 28.73 -46.83
N ALA A 268 -9.99 28.75 -46.94
CA ALA A 268 -10.70 28.83 -48.21
C ALA A 268 -10.42 30.15 -48.97
N GLN A 269 -10.17 31.23 -48.24
CA GLN A 269 -9.74 32.53 -48.77
C GLN A 269 -8.24 32.60 -49.10
N GLY A 270 -7.47 31.53 -48.83
CA GLY A 270 -6.04 31.43 -49.14
C GLY A 270 -5.11 32.07 -48.10
N PHE A 271 -5.61 32.48 -46.93
CA PHE A 271 -4.81 33.10 -45.87
C PHE A 271 -3.94 32.12 -45.06
N TYR A 272 -4.21 30.82 -45.16
CA TYR A 272 -3.46 29.77 -44.46
C TYR A 272 -3.01 28.68 -45.42
N SER A 273 -1.81 28.15 -45.19
CA SER A 273 -1.38 26.88 -45.79
C SER A 273 -2.09 25.68 -45.15
N GLU A 274 -2.01 24.50 -45.77
CA GLU A 274 -2.56 23.26 -45.20
C GLU A 274 -1.92 22.93 -43.83
N GLU A 275 -0.62 23.19 -43.67
CA GLU A 275 0.11 22.98 -42.42
C GLU A 275 -0.33 23.95 -41.32
N GLU A 276 -0.50 25.23 -41.65
CA GLU A 276 -0.96 26.26 -40.71
C GLU A 276 -2.42 26.03 -40.28
N ARG A 277 -3.29 25.60 -41.20
CA ARG A 277 -4.67 25.18 -40.86
C ARG A 277 -4.66 24.05 -39.85
N LYS A 278 -3.80 23.06 -40.04
CA LYS A 278 -3.71 21.89 -39.16
C LYS A 278 -3.18 22.27 -37.78
N GLN A 279 -2.13 23.09 -37.70
CA GLN A 279 -1.60 23.58 -36.43
C GLN A 279 -2.64 24.41 -35.67
N LYS A 280 -3.34 25.34 -36.35
CA LYS A 280 -4.36 26.20 -35.71
C LYS A 280 -5.65 25.48 -35.31
N LYS A 281 -5.95 24.33 -35.89
CA LYS A 281 -7.12 23.52 -35.50
C LYS A 281 -6.83 22.64 -34.27
N ILE A 282 -5.55 22.38 -33.99
CA ILE A 282 -5.09 21.54 -32.87
C ILE A 282 -4.75 22.39 -31.65
N ALA A 283 -4.19 23.59 -31.85
CA ALA A 283 -3.92 24.59 -30.81
C ALA A 283 -5.20 25.22 -30.28
#